data_AF-A0A916QUK8-F1
#
_entry.id   AF-A0A916QUK8-F1
#
_cell.length_a   1.000
_cell.length_b   1.000
_cell.length_c   1.000
_cell.angle_alpha   90.00
_cell.angle_beta   90.00
_cell.angle_gamma   90.00
#
_symmetry.space_group_name_H-M   'P 1'
#
loop_
_entity.id
_entity.type
_entity.pdbx_description
1 polymer ?
#
loop_
_entity_poly.entity_id
_entity_poly.type
_entity_poly.pdbx_seq_one_letter_code
_entity_poly.pdbx_strand_id
1 'polypeptide(L)'
;MTINNNPSNIKISLPDNTQLPESDGTFSTNPPNIKISLPDHTQLPESDGTFVKNFQEHPQSILLTDSILPVLAKIHPDQQYCIGQDSGIYWRIAEPLDRGAVSPDWYYIPNVPPKLNGEVRRSYVLWQELIPPLIAIEFVSGDGSEERDKTPLIRGENESTQRPGKFWVYEQII
;
A
#
# COMPACT_ATOMS: atom_id res chain seq x y z
N MET A 1 48.64 -26.67 26.70
CA MET A 1 47.81 -25.59 27.28
C MET A 1 46.45 -25.72 26.62
N THR A 2 45.54 -26.41 27.31
CA THR A 2 44.22 -26.80 26.83
C THR A 2 43.24 -25.68 27.18
N ILE A 3 42.43 -25.23 26.23
CA ILE A 3 41.30 -24.33 26.51
C ILE A 3 40.04 -25.05 26.07
N ASN A 4 39.23 -25.43 27.07
CA ASN A 4 37.93 -26.07 26.91
C ASN A 4 36.89 -25.03 26.45
N ASN A 5 36.22 -25.28 25.33
CA ASN A 5 34.98 -24.57 24.97
C ASN A 5 33.78 -25.42 25.42
N ASN A 6 33.11 -24.97 26.47
CA ASN A 6 31.83 -25.52 26.92
C ASN A 6 30.73 -24.48 26.61
N PRO A 7 29.68 -24.80 25.84
CA PRO A 7 28.60 -23.86 25.56
C PRO A 7 27.65 -23.79 26.77
N SER A 8 27.63 -22.65 27.43
CA SER A 8 26.71 -22.34 28.53
C SER A 8 25.27 -22.22 27.99
N ASN A 9 24.43 -23.20 28.34
CA ASN A 9 22.97 -23.09 28.26
C ASN A 9 22.48 -21.97 29.18
N ILE A 10 22.01 -20.86 28.61
CA ILE A 10 21.26 -19.85 29.37
C ILE A 10 19.82 -20.35 29.52
N LYS A 11 19.50 -20.95 30.67
CA LYS A 11 18.12 -21.14 31.11
C LYS A 11 17.60 -19.80 31.63
N ILE A 12 16.72 -19.15 30.88
CA ILE A 12 15.91 -18.04 31.38
C ILE A 12 14.71 -18.67 32.10
N SER A 13 14.73 -18.66 33.43
CA SER A 13 13.57 -19.00 34.26
C SER A 13 12.59 -17.82 34.28
N LEU A 14 11.32 -18.09 33.96
CA LEU A 14 10.22 -17.14 34.09
C LEU A 14 9.96 -16.82 35.58
N PRO A 15 9.56 -15.59 35.94
CA PRO A 15 9.28 -15.23 37.33
C PRO A 15 8.00 -15.92 37.86
N ASP A 16 8.05 -16.32 39.14
CA ASP A 16 6.97 -16.94 39.92
C ASP A 16 5.98 -15.88 40.46
N ASN A 17 4.73 -16.28 40.65
CA ASN A 17 3.53 -15.44 40.73
C ASN A 17 3.32 -14.76 42.09
N THR A 18 4.36 -14.60 42.91
CA THR A 18 4.23 -14.20 44.32
C THR A 18 4.81 -12.83 44.66
N GLN A 19 5.07 -11.97 43.67
CA GLN A 19 5.42 -10.57 43.90
C GLN A 19 4.54 -9.62 43.09
N LEU A 20 3.39 -9.26 43.64
CA LEU A 20 2.62 -8.08 43.24
C LEU A 20 2.79 -7.00 44.32
N PRO A 21 3.06 -5.73 43.99
CA PRO A 21 2.99 -4.65 44.96
C PRO A 21 1.54 -4.43 45.41
N GLU A 22 1.36 -4.16 46.69
CA GLU A 22 0.07 -3.86 47.33
C GLU A 22 -0.59 -2.64 46.68
N SER A 23 -1.93 -2.70 46.63
CA SER A 23 -2.79 -1.81 45.86
C SER A 23 -3.23 -0.58 46.65
N ASP A 24 -2.71 0.58 46.29
CA ASP A 24 -3.25 1.86 46.75
C ASP A 24 -2.87 2.98 45.78
N GLY A 25 -3.80 3.30 44.88
CA GLY A 25 -3.66 4.42 43.96
C GLY A 25 -4.61 4.34 42.77
N THR A 26 -5.86 4.75 42.99
CA THR A 26 -6.80 5.28 41.98
C THR A 26 -6.54 4.87 40.53
N PHE A 27 -7.25 3.84 40.05
CA PHE A 27 -7.36 3.57 38.61
C PHE A 27 -8.01 4.78 37.93
N SER A 28 -7.20 5.58 37.25
CA SER A 28 -7.68 6.57 36.29
C SER A 28 -8.39 5.82 35.17
N THR A 29 -9.72 5.89 35.14
CA THR A 29 -10.58 5.23 34.14
C THR A 29 -10.61 5.99 32.82
N ASN A 30 -9.48 6.55 32.38
CA ASN A 30 -9.37 7.04 31.03
C ASN A 30 -8.82 5.90 30.17
N PRO A 31 -9.65 5.24 29.35
CA PRO A 31 -9.11 4.34 28.34
C PRO A 31 -8.10 5.14 27.51
N PRO A 32 -6.91 4.61 27.21
CA PRO A 32 -6.03 5.27 26.27
C PRO A 32 -6.84 5.47 25.00
N ASN A 33 -7.08 6.74 24.66
CA ASN A 33 -7.68 7.12 23.39
C ASN A 33 -6.62 6.84 22.32
N ILE A 34 -6.44 5.56 22.00
CA ILE A 34 -5.68 5.14 20.84
C ILE A 34 -6.54 5.56 19.67
N LYS A 35 -6.36 6.80 19.21
CA LYS A 35 -6.71 7.16 17.85
C LYS A 35 -5.89 6.24 16.97
N ILE A 36 -6.49 5.14 16.52
CA ILE A 36 -5.97 4.34 15.43
C ILE A 36 -6.07 5.27 14.22
N SER A 37 -4.98 5.99 13.91
CA SER A 37 -4.86 6.78 12.70
C SER A 37 -4.65 5.82 11.55
N LEU A 38 -5.54 5.86 10.56
CA LEU A 38 -5.33 5.13 9.31
C LEU A 38 -4.06 5.65 8.65
N PRO A 39 -3.29 4.78 7.98
CA PRO A 39 -2.08 5.22 7.32
C PRO A 39 -2.40 6.21 6.21
N ASP A 40 -1.61 7.27 6.10
CA ASP A 40 -1.69 8.26 5.03
C ASP A 40 -0.78 7.91 3.84
N HIS A 41 -0.80 8.76 2.83
CA HIS A 41 -0.02 8.57 1.60
C HIS A 41 1.51 8.57 1.82
N THR A 42 2.01 8.93 3.00
CA THR A 42 3.45 8.95 3.32
C THR A 42 3.91 7.70 4.06
N GLN A 43 2.97 6.97 4.67
CA GLN A 43 3.24 5.83 5.56
C GLN A 43 3.18 4.48 4.85
N LEU A 44 2.71 4.46 3.60
CA LEU A 44 2.53 3.25 2.81
C LEU A 44 3.64 3.13 1.73
N PRO A 45 4.06 1.91 1.34
CA PRO A 45 5.15 1.70 0.38
C PRO A 45 4.90 2.23 -1.05
N GLU A 46 5.68 3.18 -1.52
CA GLU A 46 5.44 3.83 -2.83
C GLU A 46 5.76 3.00 -4.09
N SER A 47 6.15 1.74 -3.93
CA SER A 47 6.36 0.76 -5.02
C SER A 47 6.05 -0.65 -4.52
N ASP A 48 5.92 -1.61 -5.44
CA ASP A 48 5.71 -3.03 -5.10
C ASP A 48 7.03 -3.83 -4.92
N GLY A 49 8.18 -3.13 -4.97
CA GLY A 49 9.50 -3.74 -4.77
C GLY A 49 9.99 -4.60 -5.95
N THR A 50 9.29 -4.59 -7.09
CA THR A 50 9.70 -5.30 -8.30
C THR A 50 10.51 -4.39 -9.23
N PHE A 51 11.42 -4.98 -10.02
CA PHE A 51 12.11 -4.23 -11.06
C PHE A 51 11.17 -3.99 -12.24
N VAL A 52 11.35 -2.86 -12.92
CA VAL A 52 10.77 -2.59 -14.25
C VAL A 52 10.95 -3.81 -15.13
N LYS A 53 9.84 -4.36 -15.66
CA LYS A 53 9.89 -5.65 -16.35
C LYS A 53 10.44 -5.50 -17.77
N ASN A 54 10.22 -4.34 -18.40
CA ASN A 54 10.81 -4.05 -19.70
C ASN A 54 11.13 -2.56 -19.95
N PHE A 55 12.18 -2.29 -20.75
CA PHE A 55 12.64 -0.92 -21.06
C PHE A 55 11.64 -0.07 -21.86
N GLN A 56 10.58 -0.66 -22.43
CA GLN A 56 9.55 0.08 -23.17
C GLN A 56 8.49 0.69 -22.25
N GLU A 57 8.33 0.21 -21.00
CA GLU A 57 7.35 0.73 -20.04
C GLU A 57 7.54 2.23 -19.81
N HIS A 58 8.79 2.67 -19.59
CA HIS A 58 9.10 4.07 -19.36
C HIS A 58 8.71 5.01 -20.53
N PRO A 59 9.19 4.80 -21.78
CA PRO A 59 8.79 5.64 -22.90
C PRO A 59 7.28 5.53 -23.22
N GLN A 60 6.64 4.38 -22.98
CA GLN A 60 5.19 4.23 -23.17
C GLN A 60 4.39 5.08 -22.17
N SER A 61 4.80 5.08 -20.90
CA SER A 61 4.17 5.88 -19.85
C SER A 61 4.30 7.39 -20.09
N ILE A 62 5.48 7.83 -20.53
CA ILE A 62 5.71 9.22 -20.96
C ILE A 62 4.77 9.57 -22.12
N LEU A 63 4.72 8.74 -23.16
CA LEU A 63 3.88 8.99 -24.33
C LEU A 63 2.39 9.10 -23.96
N LEU A 64 1.89 8.22 -23.08
CA LEU A 64 0.52 8.29 -22.57
C LEU A 64 0.24 9.59 -21.84
N THR A 65 1.14 9.96 -20.92
CA THR A 65 1.04 11.20 -20.15
C THR A 65 1.02 12.41 -21.08
N ASP A 66 2.00 12.55 -21.97
CA ASP A 66 2.09 13.67 -22.90
C ASP A 66 0.88 13.75 -23.84
N SER A 67 0.35 12.61 -24.27
CA SER A 67 -0.79 12.56 -25.18
C SER A 67 -2.10 12.99 -24.52
N ILE A 68 -2.28 12.71 -23.22
CA ILE A 68 -3.52 13.06 -22.50
C ILE A 68 -3.49 14.48 -21.94
N LEU A 69 -2.32 15.05 -21.64
CA LEU A 69 -2.18 16.39 -21.04
C LEU A 69 -2.98 17.49 -21.76
N PRO A 70 -3.01 17.59 -23.11
CA PRO A 70 -3.82 18.60 -23.79
C PRO A 70 -5.33 18.45 -23.59
N VAL A 71 -5.82 17.23 -23.33
CA VAL A 71 -7.22 16.97 -22.99
C VAL A 71 -7.46 17.35 -21.53
N LEU A 72 -6.59 16.93 -20.62
CA LEU A 72 -6.69 17.25 -19.20
C LEU A 72 -6.65 18.75 -18.95
N ALA A 73 -5.82 19.50 -19.68
CA ALA A 73 -5.79 20.96 -19.60
C ALA A 73 -7.14 21.62 -19.95
N LYS A 74 -7.96 20.99 -20.81
CA LYS A 74 -9.29 21.50 -21.18
C LYS A 74 -10.35 21.16 -20.13
N ILE A 75 -10.28 19.96 -19.54
CA ILE A 75 -11.31 19.46 -18.61
C ILE A 75 -10.99 19.76 -17.13
N HIS A 76 -9.72 20.02 -16.80
CA HIS A 76 -9.22 20.41 -15.48
C HIS A 76 -8.33 21.67 -15.59
N PRO A 77 -8.88 22.84 -15.94
CA PRO A 77 -8.11 24.09 -15.98
C PRO A 77 -7.54 24.47 -14.60
N ASP A 78 -8.12 23.95 -13.52
CA ASP A 78 -7.67 24.09 -12.13
C ASP A 78 -6.59 23.08 -11.71
N GLN A 79 -6.19 22.18 -12.63
CA GLN A 79 -5.22 21.12 -12.40
C GLN A 79 -5.60 20.18 -11.24
N GLN A 80 -6.90 20.05 -10.92
CA GLN A 80 -7.39 19.11 -9.92
C GLN A 80 -7.49 17.71 -10.51
N TYR A 81 -6.33 17.10 -10.79
CA TYR A 81 -6.22 15.69 -11.14
C TYR A 81 -4.87 15.12 -10.70
N CYS A 82 -4.80 13.80 -10.64
CA CYS A 82 -3.56 13.05 -10.45
C CYS A 82 -3.30 12.11 -11.62
N ILE A 83 -2.03 11.98 -11.99
CA ILE A 83 -1.52 10.89 -12.82
C ILE A 83 -0.49 10.17 -11.97
N GLY A 84 -0.55 8.85 -11.92
CA GLY A 84 0.49 8.03 -11.31
C GLY A 84 1.11 7.09 -12.33
N GLN A 85 2.40 6.84 -12.16
CA GLN A 85 3.18 5.82 -12.87
C GLN A 85 3.89 5.00 -11.82
N ASP A 86 3.82 3.67 -11.91
CA ASP A 86 4.48 2.73 -11.01
C ASP A 86 4.25 3.06 -9.51
N SER A 87 3.08 3.65 -9.22
CA SER A 87 2.70 4.16 -7.90
C SER A 87 1.53 3.36 -7.34
N GLY A 88 1.56 3.09 -6.03
CA GLY A 88 0.53 2.32 -5.37
C GLY A 88 -0.83 3.03 -5.33
N ILE A 89 -1.89 2.27 -5.61
CA ILE A 89 -3.26 2.57 -5.20
C ILE A 89 -3.62 1.66 -4.03
N TYR A 90 -3.85 2.25 -2.88
CA TYR A 90 -4.29 1.55 -1.69
C TYR A 90 -5.81 1.54 -1.60
N TRP A 91 -6.38 0.34 -1.56
CA TRP A 91 -7.83 0.12 -1.59
C TRP A 91 -8.38 -0.59 -0.34
N ARG A 92 -7.51 -1.18 0.50
CA ARG A 92 -7.84 -1.62 1.86
C ARG A 92 -6.66 -1.51 2.82
N ILE A 93 -6.94 -1.54 4.12
CA ILE A 93 -5.92 -1.77 5.14
C ILE A 93 -5.65 -3.28 5.24
N ALA A 94 -4.38 -3.66 5.26
CA ALA A 94 -3.91 -5.04 5.39
C ALA A 94 -2.56 -5.08 6.10
N GLU A 95 -2.13 -6.26 6.54
CA GLU A 95 -0.80 -6.48 7.12
C GLU A 95 -0.04 -7.56 6.32
N PRO A 96 1.15 -7.26 5.78
CA PRO A 96 1.76 -5.93 5.62
C PRO A 96 0.97 -4.99 4.70
N LEU A 97 1.22 -3.68 4.84
CA LEU A 97 0.44 -2.60 4.21
C LEU A 97 0.39 -2.67 2.67
N ASP A 98 1.45 -3.18 2.03
CA ASP A 98 1.53 -3.39 0.59
C ASP A 98 0.52 -4.41 0.05
N ARG A 99 0.03 -5.34 0.89
CA ARG A 99 -1.08 -6.27 0.53
C ARG A 99 -2.42 -5.57 0.33
N GLY A 100 -2.53 -4.33 0.81
CA GLY A 100 -3.66 -3.44 0.61
C GLY A 100 -3.56 -2.61 -0.67
N ALA A 101 -2.52 -2.83 -1.48
CA ALA A 101 -2.19 -2.02 -2.63
C ALA A 101 -2.14 -2.83 -3.94
N VAL A 102 -2.39 -2.14 -5.04
CA VAL A 102 -2.01 -2.55 -6.40
C VAL A 102 -1.27 -1.39 -7.04
N SER A 103 -0.27 -1.66 -7.87
CA SER A 103 0.51 -0.63 -8.55
C SER A 103 0.27 -0.73 -10.06
N PRO A 104 -0.68 0.03 -10.63
CA PRO A 104 -0.79 0.15 -12.07
C PRO A 104 0.46 0.79 -12.66
N ASP A 105 0.86 0.36 -13.85
CA ASP A 105 1.97 0.98 -14.57
C ASP A 105 1.64 2.43 -14.95
N TRP A 106 0.35 2.72 -15.19
CA TRP A 106 -0.15 4.09 -15.37
C TRP A 106 -1.60 4.23 -14.93
N TYR A 107 -1.97 5.33 -14.27
CA TYR A 107 -3.36 5.64 -13.96
C TYR A 107 -3.65 7.15 -13.90
N TYR A 108 -4.92 7.51 -14.05
CA TYR A 108 -5.43 8.88 -13.97
C TYR A 108 -6.66 8.98 -13.07
N ILE A 109 -6.68 10.01 -12.22
CA ILE A 109 -7.75 10.27 -11.24
C ILE A 109 -8.24 11.72 -11.38
N PRO A 110 -9.50 11.96 -11.75
CA PRO A 110 -10.07 13.30 -11.84
C PRO A 110 -10.43 13.87 -10.46
N ASN A 111 -10.49 15.19 -10.35
CA ASN A 111 -10.97 15.94 -9.19
C ASN A 111 -10.20 15.69 -7.88
N VAL A 112 -8.92 15.32 -8.00
CA VAL A 112 -8.02 15.09 -6.88
C VAL A 112 -6.85 16.06 -6.97
N PRO A 113 -6.50 16.80 -5.91
CA PRO A 113 -5.36 17.71 -5.94
C PRO A 113 -4.06 16.91 -6.08
N PRO A 114 -3.10 17.33 -6.94
CA PRO A 114 -1.83 16.62 -7.14
C PRO A 114 -0.91 16.64 -5.91
N LYS A 115 -1.20 17.50 -4.93
CA LYS A 115 -0.49 17.61 -3.65
C LYS A 115 -1.46 17.48 -2.49
N LEU A 116 -1.02 16.83 -1.42
CA LEU A 116 -1.73 16.76 -0.13
C LEU A 116 -0.97 17.62 0.88
N ASN A 117 -1.64 18.60 1.48
CA ASN A 117 -1.04 19.53 2.45
C ASN A 117 0.25 20.22 1.95
N GLY A 118 0.36 20.45 0.63
CA GLY A 118 1.55 21.04 0.01
C GLY A 118 2.66 20.05 -0.36
N GLU A 119 2.53 18.77 0.04
CA GLU A 119 3.49 17.71 -0.26
C GLU A 119 3.13 16.93 -1.52
N VAL A 120 4.15 16.42 -2.20
CA VAL A 120 3.95 15.52 -3.36
C VAL A 120 3.40 14.19 -2.86
N ARG A 121 2.43 13.65 -3.60
CA ARG A 121 1.89 12.32 -3.32
C ARG A 121 2.93 11.26 -3.62
N ARG A 122 3.18 10.36 -2.67
CA ARG A 122 3.96 9.14 -2.91
C ARG A 122 3.13 8.03 -3.53
N SER A 123 1.83 8.03 -3.27
CA SER A 123 0.86 7.04 -3.73
C SER A 123 -0.57 7.53 -3.48
N TYR A 124 -1.56 6.79 -3.98
CA TYR A 124 -2.98 7.14 -3.88
C TYR A 124 -3.71 6.31 -2.81
N VAL A 125 -4.47 6.95 -1.92
CA VAL A 125 -5.21 6.28 -0.83
C VAL A 125 -6.72 6.35 -1.08
N LEU A 126 -7.26 5.33 -1.75
CA LEU A 126 -8.65 5.32 -2.22
C LEU A 126 -9.67 5.44 -1.09
N TRP A 127 -9.48 4.75 0.04
CA TRP A 127 -10.46 4.79 1.13
C TRP A 127 -10.48 6.12 1.91
N GLN A 128 -9.46 6.98 1.74
CA GLN A 128 -9.47 8.33 2.32
C GLN A 128 -10.12 9.33 1.38
N GLU A 129 -9.87 9.19 0.07
CA GLU A 129 -10.34 10.15 -0.92
C GLU A 129 -11.68 9.80 -1.55
N LEU A 130 -12.04 8.52 -1.55
CA LEU A 130 -13.31 7.99 -2.03
C LEU A 130 -13.58 8.28 -3.52
N ILE A 131 -12.53 8.51 -4.33
CA ILE A 131 -12.61 8.72 -5.77
C ILE A 131 -11.75 7.65 -6.47
N PRO A 132 -12.33 6.72 -7.24
CA PRO A 132 -11.53 5.75 -7.97
C PRO A 132 -10.80 6.41 -9.16
N PRO A 133 -9.63 5.88 -9.57
CA PRO A 133 -9.07 6.17 -10.89
C PRO A 133 -10.09 5.96 -11.99
N LEU A 134 -10.15 6.90 -12.92
CA LEU A 134 -10.98 6.77 -14.12
C LEU A 134 -10.31 5.88 -15.17
N ILE A 135 -8.97 5.85 -15.17
CA ILE A 135 -8.16 5.05 -16.09
C ILE A 135 -7.08 4.37 -15.27
N ALA A 136 -6.89 3.06 -15.47
CA ALA A 136 -5.75 2.28 -15.00
C ALA A 136 -5.25 1.41 -16.16
N ILE A 137 -3.94 1.31 -16.32
CA ILE A 137 -3.26 0.63 -17.42
C ILE A 137 -2.15 -0.25 -16.86
N GLU A 138 -2.02 -1.44 -17.44
CA GLU A 138 -0.90 -2.36 -17.26
C GLU A 138 -0.28 -2.62 -18.65
N PHE A 139 1.03 -2.53 -18.73
CA PHE A 139 1.83 -2.87 -19.89
C PHE A 139 2.12 -4.37 -19.87
N VAL A 140 1.81 -5.04 -20.97
CA VAL A 140 2.07 -6.47 -21.09
C VAL A 140 3.58 -6.70 -21.23
N SER A 141 4.17 -7.33 -20.23
CA SER A 141 5.60 -7.67 -20.16
C SER A 141 5.96 -9.01 -20.82
N GLY A 142 4.97 -9.89 -21.02
CA GLY A 142 5.14 -11.23 -21.57
C GLY A 142 3.96 -11.68 -22.43
N ASP A 143 3.39 -12.85 -22.13
CA ASP A 143 2.22 -13.38 -22.84
C ASP A 143 0.87 -12.82 -22.35
N GLY A 144 0.92 -11.96 -21.33
CA GLY A 144 -0.24 -11.31 -20.72
C GLY A 144 -0.94 -12.17 -19.67
N SER A 145 -0.40 -13.33 -19.28
CA SER A 145 -1.02 -14.18 -18.25
C SER A 145 -1.04 -13.53 -16.87
N GLU A 146 0.02 -12.84 -16.48
CA GLU A 146 0.09 -12.08 -15.22
C GLU A 146 -0.90 -10.91 -15.22
N GLU A 147 -0.88 -10.09 -16.28
CA GLU A 147 -1.76 -8.93 -16.37
C GLU A 147 -3.25 -9.35 -16.49
N ARG A 148 -3.54 -10.57 -16.94
CA ARG A 148 -4.91 -11.13 -17.00
C ARG A 148 -5.29 -11.99 -15.79
N ASP A 149 -4.48 -12.01 -14.73
CA ASP A 149 -4.82 -12.74 -13.52
C ASP A 149 -6.11 -12.17 -12.89
N LYS A 150 -7.14 -13.02 -12.80
CA LYS A 150 -8.44 -12.71 -12.20
C LYS A 150 -8.65 -13.38 -10.85
N THR A 151 -7.57 -13.82 -10.20
CA THR A 151 -7.62 -14.44 -8.87
C THR A 151 -8.35 -13.52 -7.89
N PRO A 152 -9.48 -13.96 -7.29
CA PRO A 152 -10.26 -13.12 -6.40
C PRO A 152 -9.58 -12.94 -5.04
N LEU A 153 -9.92 -11.86 -4.33
CA LEU A 153 -9.58 -11.75 -2.93
C LEU A 153 -10.37 -12.77 -2.10
N ILE A 154 -9.67 -13.69 -1.43
CA ILE A 154 -10.27 -14.68 -0.53
C ILE A 154 -10.36 -14.08 0.89
N ARG A 155 -11.57 -13.96 1.45
CA ARG A 155 -11.79 -13.64 2.87
C ARG A 155 -11.94 -14.95 3.68
N GLY A 156 -11.06 -15.18 4.65
CA GLY A 156 -11.12 -16.31 5.57
C GLY A 156 -10.32 -16.07 6.86
N GLU A 157 -10.60 -16.82 7.92
CA GLU A 157 -10.04 -16.66 9.29
C GLU A 157 -8.51 -16.72 9.36
N ASN A 158 -7.88 -17.32 8.36
CA ASN A 158 -6.46 -17.17 8.06
C ASN A 158 -6.38 -16.45 6.72
N GLU A 159 -6.19 -15.12 6.73
CA GLU A 159 -6.00 -14.36 5.50
C GLU A 159 -4.96 -15.08 4.62
N SER A 160 -5.39 -15.57 3.46
CA SER A 160 -4.49 -16.28 2.57
C SER A 160 -3.35 -15.33 2.19
N THR A 161 -2.12 -15.82 2.21
CA THR A 161 -0.94 -15.09 1.70
C THR A 161 -1.03 -14.77 0.21
N GLN A 162 -2.05 -15.30 -0.49
CA GLN A 162 -2.28 -15.08 -1.90
C GLN A 162 -2.77 -13.65 -2.16
N ARG A 163 -1.98 -12.89 -2.94
CA ARG A 163 -2.37 -11.57 -3.46
C ARG A 163 -3.43 -11.77 -4.56
N PRO A 164 -4.54 -10.99 -4.56
CA PRO A 164 -5.48 -11.03 -5.67
C PRO A 164 -4.82 -10.51 -6.95
N GLY A 165 -5.35 -10.92 -8.10
CA GLY A 165 -4.91 -10.39 -9.39
C GLY A 165 -5.24 -8.89 -9.50
N LYS A 166 -4.35 -8.11 -10.12
CA LYS A 166 -4.50 -6.64 -10.23
C LYS A 166 -5.81 -6.27 -10.94
N PHE A 167 -6.11 -6.91 -12.07
CA PHE A 167 -7.34 -6.67 -12.83
C PHE A 167 -8.60 -7.07 -12.06
N TRP A 168 -8.54 -8.10 -11.23
CA TRP A 168 -9.66 -8.41 -10.35
C TRP A 168 -9.94 -7.25 -9.38
N VAL A 169 -8.89 -6.63 -8.82
CA VAL A 169 -9.04 -5.44 -7.96
C VAL A 169 -9.61 -4.26 -8.76
N TYR A 170 -9.10 -3.99 -9.96
CA TYR A 170 -9.59 -2.92 -10.84
C TYR A 170 -11.03 -3.11 -11.34
N GLU A 171 -11.51 -4.35 -11.46
CA GLU A 171 -12.85 -4.62 -11.96
C GLU A 171 -13.89 -4.70 -10.83
N GLN A 172 -13.47 -5.08 -9.61
CA GLN A 172 -14.39 -5.45 -8.54
C GLN A 172 -14.37 -4.50 -7.33
N ILE A 173 -13.29 -3.73 -7.16
CA ILE A 173 -13.07 -2.92 -5.94
C ILE A 173 -12.85 -1.45 -6.26
N ILE A 174 -11.95 -1.18 -7.21
CA ILE A 174 -11.61 0.15 -7.69
C ILE A 174 -12.50 0.45 -8.89
#